data_AF-A0A850BB94-F1
#
_entry.id   AF-A0A850BB94-F1
#
_cell.length_a   1.000
_cell.length_b   1.000
_cell.length_c   1.000
_cell.angle_alpha   90.00
_cell.angle_beta   90.00
_cell.angle_gamma   90.00
#
_symmetry.space_group_name_H-M   'P 1'
#
loop_
_entity.id
_entity.type
_entity.pdbx_description
1 polymer ?
#
loop_
_entity_poly.entity_id
_entity_poly.type
_entity_poly.pdbx_seq_one_letter_code
_entity_poly.pdbx_strand_id
1 'polypeptide(L)'
;MSEMVPPPLFLSGFMGTGKSTVARILAERAGVPFLDLDAAIEEEAGQSIEAIFAGEGEASFRSLEAAVFRKVLDQPGPRVVALGGGALLDSTSRRAAIERGRVVTLVADPETITGRVAGSVRPLLEVAPAPLSAADRRARIRDLLARRASIYTEAHAQIRTDGRSPEAIAAAVHKAWLEQTHLVPLGLRSYPVRITSNAPEALLELTSVLRPSAVYLITDTTVRDLWGTAFIRALEHLPIALSLAIEPGEPSKRLTVIEHLLSTLIEAGADRDALLVAHGGGVVSDIAGFVAATLFRGVRWVAVPTSLLGMVDASIGGKTGVDLGDAKNAVGAFHQPSAVFIDPSHVATETMRAYRSGLAEVVKSACVGDAPLLDLLEREAERVLARDPSVVAELVSRSAALKVSIIGRDERESGDRALLNFGHTLGHALEAQGGYSRLLHGEAVSLGMVGTLRVGCELGLTPAADADRVIRLLARLGLPVDLTAEPLDLAIRLLGRDKKRRGSTLHEVFLRRIGEALRCPMDVVDLGERFLRTAAASA
;
A
#
# COMPACT_ATOMS: atom_id res chain seq x y z
N MET A 1 10.77 12.14 -22.63
CA MET A 1 9.75 11.57 -21.73
C MET A 1 8.41 11.92 -22.34
N SER A 2 7.60 10.93 -22.75
CA SER A 2 6.19 11.19 -23.06
C SER A 2 5.59 11.90 -21.86
N GLU A 3 5.05 13.11 -22.01
CA GLU A 3 4.31 13.77 -20.94
C GLU A 3 3.20 12.81 -20.50
N MET A 4 3.33 12.25 -19.29
CA MET A 4 2.29 11.42 -18.72
C MET A 4 1.08 12.32 -18.49
N VAL A 5 0.01 12.06 -19.22
CA VAL A 5 -1.27 12.73 -18.98
C VAL A 5 -1.70 12.39 -17.56
N PRO A 6 -1.87 13.38 -16.67
CA PRO A 6 -2.20 13.10 -15.28
C PRO A 6 -3.60 12.47 -15.18
N PRO A 7 -3.84 11.63 -14.16
CA PRO A 7 -5.18 11.10 -13.92
C PRO A 7 -6.16 12.23 -13.56
N PRO A 8 -7.48 12.02 -13.59
CA PRO A 8 -8.42 13.00 -13.03
C PRO A 8 -8.13 13.25 -11.54
N LEU A 9 -8.16 14.52 -11.11
CA LEU A 9 -8.03 14.93 -9.72
C LEU A 9 -9.41 15.13 -9.09
N PHE A 10 -9.66 14.46 -7.98
CA PHE A 10 -10.87 14.59 -7.18
C PHE A 10 -10.54 15.24 -5.84
N LEU A 11 -10.90 16.51 -5.67
CA LEU A 11 -10.69 17.25 -4.43
C LEU A 11 -11.85 17.01 -3.47
N SER A 12 -11.54 16.32 -2.38
CA SER A 12 -12.45 16.00 -1.28
C SER A 12 -12.16 16.86 -0.04
N GLY A 13 -13.01 16.75 0.98
CA GLY A 13 -12.87 17.42 2.27
C GLY A 13 -14.15 18.13 2.72
N PHE A 14 -14.16 18.52 3.99
CA PHE A 14 -15.32 19.17 4.59
C PHE A 14 -15.66 20.50 3.91
N MET A 15 -16.90 20.99 4.04
CA MET A 15 -17.25 22.32 3.53
C MET A 15 -16.39 23.41 4.20
N GLY A 16 -16.02 24.46 3.47
CA GLY A 16 -15.14 25.51 4.00
C GLY A 16 -13.65 25.17 4.04
N THR A 17 -13.21 24.02 3.51
CA THR A 17 -11.77 23.71 3.37
C THR A 17 -11.12 24.33 2.13
N GLY A 18 -11.89 24.96 1.24
CA GLY A 18 -11.37 25.68 0.06
C GLY A 18 -11.35 24.88 -1.25
N LYS A 19 -12.04 23.73 -1.33
CA LYS A 19 -12.06 22.83 -2.50
C LYS A 19 -12.26 23.54 -3.84
N SER A 20 -13.39 24.23 -4.06
CA SER A 20 -13.70 24.88 -5.34
C SER A 20 -12.68 25.97 -5.72
N THR A 21 -12.18 26.73 -4.73
CA THR A 21 -11.14 27.74 -4.97
C THR A 21 -9.83 27.09 -5.43
N VAL A 22 -9.36 26.07 -4.71
CA VAL A 22 -8.11 25.37 -5.02
C VAL A 22 -8.22 24.61 -6.35
N ALA A 23 -9.37 23.97 -6.60
CA ALA A 23 -9.65 23.24 -7.82
C ALA A 23 -9.58 24.13 -9.06
N ARG A 24 -10.14 25.35 -8.98
CA ARG A 24 -10.09 26.33 -10.08
C ARG A 24 -8.66 26.77 -10.38
N ILE A 25 -7.90 27.14 -9.35
CA ILE A 25 -6.48 27.52 -9.50
C ILE A 25 -5.68 26.40 -10.18
N LEU A 26 -5.92 25.15 -9.79
CA LEU A 26 -5.24 23.99 -10.36
C LEU A 26 -5.60 23.73 -11.82
N ALA A 27 -6.89 23.77 -12.14
CA ALA A 27 -7.38 23.57 -13.50
C ALA A 27 -6.80 24.63 -14.46
N GLU A 28 -6.81 25.90 -14.04
CA GLU A 28 -6.22 27.00 -14.80
C GLU A 28 -4.71 26.81 -15.00
N ARG A 29 -3.97 26.46 -13.94
CA ARG A 29 -2.51 26.23 -14.02
C ARG A 29 -2.13 25.04 -14.89
N ALA A 30 -2.90 23.96 -14.83
CA ALA A 30 -2.64 22.73 -15.58
C ALA A 30 -3.23 22.75 -16.99
N GLY A 31 -4.05 23.75 -17.34
CA GLY A 31 -4.73 23.82 -18.63
C GLY A 31 -5.72 22.68 -18.85
N VAL A 32 -6.37 22.18 -17.79
CA VAL A 32 -7.35 21.07 -17.86
C VAL A 32 -8.74 21.55 -17.46
N PRO A 33 -9.83 20.84 -17.86
CA PRO A 33 -11.18 21.19 -17.46
C PRO A 33 -11.36 21.22 -15.93
N PHE A 34 -12.06 22.26 -15.45
CA PHE A 34 -12.57 22.37 -14.10
C PHE A 34 -14.05 21.94 -14.05
N LEU A 35 -14.41 21.15 -13.05
CA LEU A 35 -15.80 20.81 -12.75
C LEU A 35 -16.08 21.01 -11.25
N ASP A 36 -17.13 21.75 -10.92
CA ASP A 36 -17.69 21.79 -9.56
C ASP A 36 -18.90 20.86 -9.52
N LEU A 37 -18.84 19.81 -8.69
CA LEU A 37 -19.88 18.79 -8.65
C LEU A 37 -21.21 19.36 -8.14
N ASP A 38 -21.17 20.31 -7.21
CA ASP A 38 -22.38 20.93 -6.68
C ASP A 38 -23.10 21.72 -7.79
N ALA A 39 -22.34 22.45 -8.63
CA ALA A 39 -22.91 23.18 -9.78
C ALA A 39 -23.47 22.23 -10.86
N ALA A 40 -22.78 21.13 -11.14
CA ALA A 40 -23.25 20.11 -12.09
C ALA A 40 -24.56 19.43 -11.62
N ILE A 41 -24.75 19.28 -10.31
CA ILE A 41 -25.99 18.75 -9.73
C ILE A 41 -27.13 19.75 -9.92
N GLU A 42 -26.91 21.04 -9.64
CA GLU A 42 -27.94 22.08 -9.82
C GLU A 42 -28.35 22.23 -11.30
N GLU A 43 -27.38 22.13 -12.22
CA GLU A 43 -27.64 22.14 -13.66
C GLU A 43 -28.50 20.94 -14.10
N GLU A 44 -28.17 19.72 -13.65
CA GLU A 44 -28.94 18.51 -13.97
C GLU A 44 -30.33 18.52 -13.32
N ALA A 45 -30.45 19.05 -12.09
CA ALA A 45 -31.72 19.09 -11.36
C ALA A 45 -32.65 20.23 -11.83
N GLY A 46 -32.10 21.30 -12.40
CA GLY A 46 -32.83 22.53 -12.71
C GLY A 46 -33.29 23.33 -11.48
N GLN A 47 -32.77 23.02 -10.29
CA GLN A 47 -33.09 23.66 -9.01
C GLN A 47 -31.86 23.69 -8.08
N SER A 48 -31.84 24.60 -7.11
CA SER A 48 -30.71 24.71 -6.17
C SER A 48 -30.63 23.53 -5.21
N ILE A 49 -29.44 23.23 -4.69
CA ILE A 49 -29.26 22.18 -3.68
C ILE A 49 -30.14 22.45 -2.45
N GLU A 50 -30.28 23.71 -2.04
CA GLU A 50 -31.16 24.11 -0.93
C GLU A 50 -32.62 23.72 -1.19
N ALA A 51 -33.12 23.93 -2.41
CA ALA A 51 -34.47 23.54 -2.81
C ALA A 51 -34.65 22.02 -2.81
N ILE A 52 -33.67 21.25 -3.29
CA ILE A 52 -33.69 19.78 -3.27
C ILE A 52 -33.76 19.27 -1.82
N PHE A 53 -32.94 19.83 -0.92
CA PHE A 53 -32.97 19.45 0.50
C PHE A 53 -34.32 19.79 1.17
N ALA A 54 -34.92 20.94 0.84
CA ALA A 54 -36.19 21.37 1.41
C ALA A 54 -37.39 20.58 0.86
N GLY A 55 -37.39 20.24 -0.43
CA GLY A 55 -38.50 19.57 -1.11
C GLY A 55 -38.44 18.05 -1.07
N GLU A 56 -37.26 17.47 -1.34
CA GLU A 56 -37.07 16.04 -1.58
C GLU A 56 -36.23 15.34 -0.48
N GLY A 57 -35.56 16.13 0.37
CA GLY A 57 -34.75 15.65 1.48
C GLY A 57 -33.34 15.18 1.10
N GLU A 58 -32.53 14.88 2.12
CA GLU A 58 -31.12 14.52 1.93
C GLU A 58 -30.93 13.23 1.13
N ALA A 59 -31.78 12.22 1.31
CA ALA A 59 -31.63 10.92 0.64
C ALA A 59 -31.74 11.02 -0.90
N SER A 60 -32.66 11.86 -1.38
CA SER A 60 -32.86 12.15 -2.81
C SER A 60 -31.66 12.89 -3.37
N PHE A 61 -31.19 13.93 -2.66
CA PHE A 61 -29.96 14.65 -3.01
C PHE A 61 -28.74 13.71 -3.10
N ARG A 62 -28.54 12.81 -2.14
CA ARG A 62 -27.41 11.84 -2.17
C ARG A 62 -27.48 10.88 -3.34
N SER A 63 -28.68 10.45 -3.71
CA SER A 63 -28.89 9.56 -4.86
C SER A 63 -28.54 10.27 -6.17
N LEU A 64 -28.93 11.55 -6.30
CA LEU A 64 -28.57 12.39 -7.43
C LEU A 64 -27.07 12.73 -7.46
N GLU A 65 -26.47 13.11 -6.32
CA GLU A 65 -25.03 13.38 -6.17
C GLU A 65 -24.20 12.18 -6.66
N ALA A 66 -24.55 10.96 -6.25
CA ALA A 66 -23.89 9.75 -6.70
C ALA A 66 -24.11 9.49 -8.22
N ALA A 67 -25.29 9.79 -8.76
CA ALA A 67 -25.58 9.61 -10.18
C ALA A 67 -24.78 10.58 -11.07
N VAL A 68 -24.76 11.87 -10.71
CA VAL A 68 -23.97 12.88 -11.43
C VAL A 68 -22.48 12.58 -11.30
N PHE A 69 -22.01 12.19 -10.11
CA PHE A 69 -20.59 11.88 -9.93
C PHE A 69 -20.15 10.66 -10.74
N ARG A 70 -21.00 9.64 -10.89
CA ARG A 70 -20.74 8.52 -11.81
C ARG A 70 -20.59 8.97 -13.26
N LYS A 71 -21.45 9.89 -13.75
CA LYS A 71 -21.28 10.49 -15.08
C LYS A 71 -19.92 11.19 -15.21
N VAL A 72 -19.45 11.88 -14.17
CA VAL A 72 -18.13 12.54 -14.16
C VAL A 72 -16.99 11.52 -14.19
N LEU A 73 -17.11 10.40 -13.46
CA LEU A 73 -16.12 9.32 -13.41
C LEU A 73 -15.97 8.54 -14.73
N ASP A 74 -16.99 8.56 -15.59
CA ASP A 74 -16.99 7.87 -16.88
C ASP A 74 -16.44 8.75 -18.03
N GLN A 75 -16.22 10.05 -17.78
CA GLN A 75 -15.66 10.94 -18.79
C GLN A 75 -14.13 10.74 -18.93
N PRO A 76 -13.60 10.63 -20.15
CA PRO A 76 -12.18 10.34 -20.38
C PRO A 76 -11.30 11.59 -20.23
N GLY A 77 -10.04 11.40 -19.84
CA GLY A 77 -9.03 12.46 -19.85
C GLY A 77 -8.89 13.27 -18.54
N PRO A 78 -7.84 14.09 -18.46
CA PRO A 78 -7.47 14.81 -17.25
C PRO A 78 -8.48 15.92 -16.95
N ARG A 79 -8.69 16.20 -15.67
CA ARG A 79 -9.63 17.20 -15.15
C ARG A 79 -9.39 17.44 -13.67
N VAL A 80 -9.85 18.57 -13.17
CA VAL A 80 -9.90 18.84 -11.73
C VAL A 80 -11.35 18.99 -11.30
N VAL A 81 -11.77 18.14 -10.36
CA VAL A 81 -13.14 18.10 -9.85
C VAL A 81 -13.15 18.52 -8.39
N ALA A 82 -13.89 19.59 -8.07
CA ALA A 82 -14.25 19.90 -6.69
C ALA A 82 -15.48 19.06 -6.31
N LEU A 83 -15.32 18.17 -5.33
CA LEU A 83 -16.41 17.31 -4.87
C LEU A 83 -17.25 18.00 -3.80
N GLY A 84 -18.55 17.72 -3.80
CA GLY A 84 -19.43 17.97 -2.67
C GLY A 84 -18.96 17.22 -1.42
N GLY A 85 -19.23 17.77 -0.22
CA GLY A 85 -18.74 17.20 1.04
C GLY A 85 -19.26 15.79 1.36
N GLY A 86 -20.22 15.26 0.60
CA GLY A 86 -20.72 13.89 0.73
C GLY A 86 -20.60 13.02 -0.53
N ALA A 87 -19.95 13.50 -1.59
CA ALA A 87 -19.84 12.79 -2.86
C ALA A 87 -19.15 11.42 -2.74
N LEU A 88 -18.26 11.28 -1.75
CA LEU A 88 -17.55 10.03 -1.45
C LEU A 88 -18.23 9.18 -0.38
N LEU A 89 -19.44 9.51 0.08
CA LEU A 89 -20.18 8.67 1.03
C LEU A 89 -20.59 7.33 0.38
N ASP A 90 -21.00 7.36 -0.90
CA ASP A 90 -21.27 6.16 -1.67
C ASP A 90 -19.97 5.36 -1.91
N SER A 91 -19.95 4.12 -1.43
CA SER A 91 -18.77 3.26 -1.51
C SER A 91 -18.38 2.88 -2.94
N THR A 92 -19.36 2.75 -3.85
CA THR A 92 -19.12 2.39 -5.25
C THR A 92 -18.40 3.53 -5.97
N SER A 93 -18.94 4.75 -5.85
CA SER A 93 -18.35 5.95 -6.44
C SER A 93 -17.00 6.29 -5.82
N ARG A 94 -16.84 6.09 -4.50
CA ARG A 94 -15.56 6.29 -3.82
C ARG A 94 -14.48 5.33 -4.32
N ARG A 95 -14.79 4.03 -4.45
CA ARG A 95 -13.85 3.04 -5.00
C ARG A 95 -13.45 3.39 -6.44
N ALA A 96 -14.42 3.73 -7.28
CA ALA A 96 -14.15 4.14 -8.66
C ALA A 96 -13.26 5.41 -8.73
N ALA A 97 -13.48 6.39 -7.84
CA ALA A 97 -12.64 7.59 -7.78
C ALA A 97 -11.20 7.29 -7.36
N ILE A 98 -11.00 6.33 -6.45
CA ILE A 98 -9.69 5.86 -6.02
C ILE A 98 -8.97 5.08 -7.13
N GLU A 99 -9.68 4.20 -7.83
CA GLU A 99 -9.11 3.35 -8.89
C GLU A 99 -8.81 4.13 -10.18
N ARG A 100 -9.65 5.11 -10.54
CA ARG A 100 -9.56 5.82 -11.82
C ARG A 100 -8.88 7.19 -11.73
N GLY A 101 -8.59 7.67 -10.54
CA GLY A 101 -8.10 9.03 -10.34
C GLY A 101 -7.28 9.25 -9.08
N ARG A 102 -6.97 10.52 -8.83
CA ARG A 102 -6.30 10.95 -7.61
C ARG A 102 -7.29 11.65 -6.69
N VAL A 103 -7.69 10.97 -5.62
CA VAL A 103 -8.41 11.60 -4.50
C VAL A 103 -7.44 12.32 -3.57
N VAL A 104 -7.61 13.63 -3.38
CA VAL A 104 -6.88 14.46 -2.41
C VAL A 104 -7.88 15.11 -1.45
N THR A 105 -7.72 14.88 -0.15
CA THR A 105 -8.61 15.45 0.88
C THR A 105 -7.98 16.71 1.48
N LEU A 106 -8.69 17.83 1.39
CA LEU A 106 -8.34 19.04 2.12
C LEU A 106 -8.87 18.98 3.56
N VAL A 107 -7.99 19.14 4.53
CA VAL A 107 -8.30 19.10 5.97
C VAL A 107 -8.06 20.45 6.64
N ALA A 108 -8.83 20.75 7.68
CA ALA A 108 -8.73 21.97 8.47
C ALA A 108 -9.23 21.70 9.90
N ASP A 109 -8.75 22.48 10.86
CA ASP A 109 -9.23 22.42 12.23
C ASP A 109 -10.70 22.90 12.31
N PRO A 110 -11.54 22.32 13.20
CA PRO A 110 -12.94 22.71 13.35
C PRO A 110 -13.13 24.22 13.56
N GLU A 111 -12.20 24.86 14.26
CA GLU A 111 -12.13 26.29 14.50
C GLU A 111 -11.97 27.07 13.18
N THR A 112 -11.01 26.70 12.35
CA THR A 112 -10.78 27.27 11.01
C THR A 112 -12.02 27.13 10.14
N ILE A 113 -12.64 25.95 10.12
CA ILE A 113 -13.86 25.69 9.36
C ILE A 113 -14.99 26.59 9.85
N THR A 114 -15.20 26.67 11.16
CA THR A 114 -16.26 27.50 11.77
C THR A 114 -16.11 28.96 11.35
N GLY A 115 -14.89 29.50 11.36
CA GLY A 115 -14.61 30.87 10.91
C GLY A 115 -14.90 31.08 9.42
N ARG A 116 -14.50 30.12 8.57
CA ARG A 116 -14.68 30.21 7.11
C ARG A 116 -16.14 30.09 6.65
N VAL A 117 -16.99 29.39 7.42
CA VAL A 117 -18.41 29.20 7.07
C VAL A 117 -19.36 30.15 7.81
N ALA A 118 -18.83 31.09 8.61
CA ALA A 118 -19.63 31.93 9.50
C ALA A 118 -20.72 32.74 8.76
N GLY A 119 -20.43 33.21 7.54
CA GLY A 119 -21.31 34.06 6.73
C GLY A 119 -22.04 33.36 5.58
N SER A 120 -22.06 32.02 5.51
CA SER A 120 -22.76 31.27 4.46
C SER A 120 -23.87 30.41 5.05
N VAL A 121 -25.06 30.41 4.43
CA VAL A 121 -26.13 29.44 4.74
C VAL A 121 -25.65 28.05 4.35
N ARG A 122 -25.73 27.10 5.28
CA ARG A 122 -25.26 25.72 5.07
C ARG A 122 -26.28 24.76 5.68
N PRO A 123 -27.15 24.11 4.88
CA PRO A 123 -28.24 23.27 5.39
C PRO A 123 -27.80 22.21 6.41
N LEU A 124 -26.60 21.63 6.27
CA LEU A 124 -26.06 20.62 7.21
C LEU A 124 -25.60 21.19 8.56
N LEU A 125 -25.40 22.51 8.66
CA LEU A 125 -24.95 23.23 9.84
C LEU A 125 -26.06 24.09 10.46
N GLU A 126 -27.28 24.01 9.93
CA GLU A 126 -28.46 24.70 10.43
C GLU A 126 -29.46 23.66 10.93
N VAL A 127 -29.71 23.66 12.24
CA VAL A 127 -30.73 22.79 12.85
C VAL A 127 -31.89 23.70 13.24
N ALA A 128 -33.07 23.44 12.68
CA ALA A 128 -34.29 24.17 13.05
C ALA A 128 -34.54 24.06 14.58
N PRO A 129 -35.14 25.08 15.24
CA PRO A 129 -35.84 26.24 14.67
C PRO A 129 -35.07 27.58 14.71
N ALA A 130 -33.80 27.61 15.14
CA ALA A 130 -33.02 28.84 15.24
C ALA A 130 -31.55 28.66 14.80
N PRO A 131 -30.86 29.72 14.31
CA PRO A 131 -29.45 29.63 13.94
C PRO A 131 -28.60 29.15 15.11
N LEU A 132 -27.77 28.13 14.89
CA LEU A 132 -26.86 27.61 15.92
C LEU A 132 -25.90 28.71 16.39
N SER A 133 -25.63 28.72 17.70
CA SER A 133 -24.52 29.53 18.24
C SER A 133 -23.19 29.09 17.59
N ALA A 134 -22.17 29.95 17.64
CA ALA A 134 -20.84 29.59 17.11
C ALA A 134 -20.26 28.34 17.81
N ALA A 135 -20.57 28.14 19.10
CA ALA A 135 -20.14 26.98 19.87
C ALA A 135 -20.87 25.69 19.42
N ASP A 136 -22.19 25.76 19.22
CA ASP A 136 -22.99 24.63 18.77
C ASP A 136 -22.65 24.25 17.32
N ARG A 137 -22.43 25.25 16.46
CA ARG A 137 -21.95 25.05 15.10
C ARG A 137 -20.60 24.32 15.09
N ARG A 138 -19.66 24.72 15.96
CA ARG A 138 -18.36 24.03 16.11
C ARG A 138 -18.52 22.60 16.63
N ALA A 139 -19.42 22.36 17.58
CA ALA A 139 -19.73 21.02 18.08
C ALA A 139 -20.31 20.13 16.97
N ARG A 140 -21.23 20.67 16.16
CA ARG A 140 -21.80 19.98 14.99
C ARG A 140 -20.77 19.68 13.92
N ILE A 141 -19.86 20.62 13.62
CA ILE A 141 -18.74 20.39 12.70
C ILE A 141 -17.87 19.23 13.20
N ARG A 142 -17.54 19.19 14.50
CA ARG A 142 -16.77 18.09 15.10
C ARG A 142 -17.47 16.74 14.95
N ASP A 143 -18.78 16.67 15.24
CA ASP A 143 -19.58 15.45 15.05
C ASP A 143 -19.60 15.00 13.58
N LEU A 144 -19.83 15.91 12.64
CA LEU A 144 -19.84 15.57 11.22
C LEU A 144 -18.46 15.14 10.69
N LEU A 145 -17.37 15.80 11.12
CA LEU A 145 -16.01 15.39 10.80
C LEU A 145 -15.72 13.98 11.34
N ALA A 146 -16.11 13.69 12.58
CA ALA A 146 -15.93 12.37 13.18
C ALA A 146 -16.69 11.28 12.42
N ARG A 147 -17.94 11.55 12.01
CA ARG A 147 -18.76 10.62 11.20
C ARG A 147 -18.17 10.36 9.81
N ARG A 148 -17.44 11.33 9.24
CA ARG A 148 -16.84 11.26 7.90
C ARG A 148 -15.36 10.91 7.91
N ALA A 149 -14.76 10.69 9.08
CA ALA A 149 -13.32 10.49 9.23
C ALA A 149 -12.81 9.33 8.36
N SER A 150 -13.50 8.17 8.36
CA SER A 150 -13.10 7.02 7.54
C SER A 150 -13.04 7.33 6.04
N ILE A 151 -13.90 8.21 5.56
CA ILE A 151 -14.03 8.56 4.15
C ILE A 151 -12.99 9.61 3.76
N TYR A 152 -12.74 10.58 4.64
CA TYR A 152 -11.69 11.58 4.41
C TYR A 152 -10.28 11.00 4.52
N THR A 153 -10.10 9.92 5.31
CA THR A 153 -8.86 9.15 5.39
C THR A 153 -8.61 8.30 4.14
N GLU A 154 -9.66 7.83 3.45
CA GLU A 154 -9.57 7.13 2.16
C GLU A 154 -9.20 8.08 1.00
N ALA A 155 -7.98 8.64 1.06
CA ALA A 155 -7.43 9.52 0.04
C ALA A 155 -5.93 9.27 -0.16
N HIS A 156 -5.45 9.51 -1.37
CA HIS A 156 -4.03 9.36 -1.72
C HIS A 156 -3.15 10.38 -0.99
N ALA A 157 -3.71 11.56 -0.69
CA ALA A 157 -3.06 12.57 0.13
C ALA A 157 -4.10 13.34 0.96
N GLN A 158 -3.64 13.78 2.14
CA GLN A 158 -4.36 14.73 2.98
C GLN A 158 -3.54 16.00 3.08
N ILE A 159 -4.15 17.15 2.79
CA ILE A 159 -3.45 18.44 2.76
C ILE A 159 -4.13 19.38 3.75
N ARG A 160 -3.36 19.82 4.74
CA ARG A 160 -3.82 20.79 5.73
C ARG A 160 -3.90 22.18 5.11
N THR A 161 -5.00 22.88 5.39
CA THR A 161 -5.32 24.20 4.84
C THR A 161 -5.30 25.32 5.86
N ASP A 162 -5.13 25.03 7.15
CA ASP A 162 -5.07 26.01 8.23
C ASP A 162 -3.91 27.00 8.00
N GLY A 163 -4.19 28.30 8.08
CA GLY A 163 -3.17 29.36 7.96
C GLY A 163 -2.45 29.48 6.60
N ARG A 164 -2.90 28.77 5.56
CA ARG A 164 -2.27 28.74 4.23
C ARG A 164 -3.10 29.50 3.19
N SER A 165 -2.42 30.14 2.24
CA SER A 165 -3.10 30.75 1.09
C SER A 165 -3.62 29.69 0.11
N PRO A 166 -4.67 29.99 -0.68
CA PRO A 166 -5.15 29.10 -1.74
C PRO A 166 -4.06 28.65 -2.72
N GLU A 167 -3.10 29.51 -3.05
CA GLU A 167 -2.00 29.22 -3.98
C GLU A 167 -1.01 28.20 -3.40
N ALA A 168 -0.71 28.32 -2.10
CA ALA A 168 0.15 27.39 -1.38
C ALA A 168 -0.53 26.02 -1.22
N ILE A 169 -1.84 26.00 -1.01
CA ILE A 169 -2.62 24.76 -0.98
C ILE A 169 -2.66 24.13 -2.37
N ALA A 170 -2.92 24.91 -3.42
CA ALA A 170 -2.91 24.44 -4.80
C ALA A 170 -1.54 23.87 -5.19
N ALA A 171 -0.43 24.48 -4.79
CA ALA A 171 0.91 23.92 -5.05
C ALA A 171 1.09 22.53 -4.40
N ALA A 172 0.67 22.37 -3.14
CA ALA A 172 0.73 21.07 -2.46
C ALA A 172 -0.19 20.03 -3.10
N VAL A 173 -1.40 20.42 -3.51
CA VAL A 173 -2.32 19.52 -4.21
C VAL A 173 -1.77 19.13 -5.57
N HIS A 174 -1.16 20.05 -6.30
CA HIS A 174 -0.53 19.78 -7.60
C HIS A 174 0.58 18.74 -7.45
N LYS A 175 1.44 18.88 -6.43
CA LYS A 175 2.46 17.88 -6.10
C LYS A 175 1.83 16.50 -5.84
N ALA A 176 0.83 16.42 -4.96
CA ALA A 176 0.13 15.17 -4.65
C ALA A 176 -0.65 14.59 -5.85
N TRP A 177 -1.04 15.44 -6.80
CA TRP A 177 -1.71 15.04 -8.02
C TRP A 177 -0.78 14.27 -8.96
N LEU A 178 0.43 14.81 -9.16
CA LEU A 178 1.43 14.24 -10.06
C LEU A 178 2.25 13.12 -9.42
N GLU A 179 2.32 13.07 -8.09
CA GLU A 179 3.04 12.01 -7.37
C GLU A 179 2.38 10.64 -7.60
N GLN A 180 3.21 9.63 -7.83
CA GLN A 180 2.75 8.26 -8.05
C GLN A 180 2.43 7.61 -6.70
N THR A 181 1.15 7.65 -6.33
CA THR A 181 0.64 7.07 -5.08
C THR A 181 -0.38 5.97 -5.38
N HIS A 182 -0.33 4.88 -4.64
CA HIS A 182 -1.38 3.87 -4.56
C HIS A 182 -2.05 3.98 -3.18
N LEU A 183 -3.37 3.90 -3.10
CA LEU A 183 -4.09 3.96 -1.83
C LEU A 183 -4.58 2.57 -1.45
N VAL A 184 -4.27 2.13 -0.22
CA VAL A 184 -4.89 0.94 0.38
C VAL A 184 -6.16 1.38 1.12
N PRO A 185 -7.38 1.11 0.62
CA PRO A 185 -8.63 1.69 1.15
C PRO A 185 -9.24 0.79 2.23
N LEU A 186 -8.91 1.04 3.49
CA LEU A 186 -9.34 0.27 4.67
C LEU A 186 -10.08 1.16 5.70
N GLY A 187 -10.83 2.16 5.24
CA GLY A 187 -11.50 3.16 6.10
C GLY A 187 -10.51 3.99 6.89
N LEU A 188 -10.68 4.02 8.22
CA LEU A 188 -9.76 4.73 9.13
C LEU A 188 -8.33 4.17 9.12
N ARG A 189 -8.13 2.95 8.62
CA ARG A 189 -6.82 2.30 8.52
C ARG A 189 -6.21 2.43 7.12
N SER A 190 -6.79 3.28 6.27
CA SER A 190 -6.26 3.52 4.94
C SER A 190 -4.93 4.24 5.00
N TYR A 191 -4.04 3.91 4.06
CA TYR A 191 -2.73 4.54 3.97
C TYR A 191 -2.26 4.62 2.52
N PRO A 192 -1.49 5.67 2.18
CA PRO A 192 -0.86 5.77 0.88
C PRO A 192 0.44 4.95 0.83
N VAL A 193 0.66 4.31 -0.31
CA VAL A 193 1.95 3.78 -0.77
C VAL A 193 2.45 4.75 -1.83
N ARG A 194 3.41 5.62 -1.47
CA ARG A 194 3.93 6.65 -2.37
C ARG A 194 5.28 6.25 -2.93
N ILE A 195 5.44 6.38 -4.24
CA ILE A 195 6.71 6.22 -4.92
C ILE A 195 7.29 7.61 -5.08
N THR A 196 8.43 7.84 -4.42
CA THR A 196 9.00 9.17 -4.21
C THR A 196 10.52 9.09 -4.28
N SER A 197 11.17 10.17 -4.70
CA SER A 197 12.63 10.32 -4.64
C SER A 197 13.09 11.10 -3.41
N ASN A 198 12.17 11.41 -2.49
CA ASN A 198 12.45 12.20 -1.29
C ASN A 198 11.55 11.77 -0.12
N ALA A 199 11.79 10.55 0.39
CA ALA A 199 11.05 10.01 1.53
C ALA A 199 11.07 10.94 2.79
N PRO A 200 12.16 11.65 3.13
CA PRO A 200 12.15 12.61 4.23
C PRO A 200 11.12 13.75 4.08
N GLU A 201 10.99 14.30 2.87
CA GLU A 201 9.99 15.34 2.60
C GLU A 201 8.56 14.78 2.72
N ALA A 202 8.33 13.57 2.22
CA ALA A 202 7.03 12.89 2.37
C ALA A 202 6.70 12.60 3.84
N LEU A 203 7.69 12.28 4.67
CA LEU A 203 7.55 12.15 6.12
C LEU A 203 7.18 13.48 6.78
N LEU A 204 7.86 14.59 6.43
CA LEU A 204 7.53 15.94 6.93
C LEU A 204 6.08 16.34 6.60
N GLU A 205 5.61 16.03 5.39
CA GLU A 205 4.22 16.25 5.01
C GLU A 205 3.26 15.43 5.88
N LEU A 206 3.56 14.14 6.07
CA LEU A 206 2.73 13.25 6.86
C LEU A 206 2.67 13.68 8.34
N THR A 207 3.79 14.06 8.94
CA THR A 207 3.82 14.51 10.35
C THR A 207 3.06 15.83 10.55
N SER A 208 2.97 16.70 9.53
CA SER A 208 2.12 17.90 9.59
C SER A 208 0.62 17.58 9.74
N VAL A 209 0.21 16.41 9.25
CA VAL A 209 -1.16 15.89 9.36
C VAL A 209 -1.32 15.11 10.66
N LEU A 210 -0.40 14.17 10.93
CA LEU A 210 -0.46 13.26 12.08
C LEU A 210 -0.16 13.93 13.42
N ARG A 211 0.66 15.00 13.43
CA ARG A 211 1.14 15.69 14.65
C ARG A 211 1.62 14.71 15.74
N PRO A 212 2.63 13.86 15.48
CA PRO A 212 3.15 12.96 16.50
C PRO A 212 3.84 13.71 17.63
N SER A 213 3.81 13.14 18.84
CA SER A 213 4.52 13.64 20.03
C SER A 213 6.04 13.58 19.83
N ALA A 214 6.52 12.48 19.25
CA ALA A 214 7.91 12.23 18.92
C ALA A 214 8.04 11.24 17.75
N VAL A 215 9.18 11.28 17.07
CA VAL A 215 9.53 10.37 15.97
C VAL A 215 10.71 9.49 16.38
N TYR A 216 10.58 8.18 16.17
CA TYR A 216 11.60 7.17 16.48
C TYR A 216 11.99 6.41 15.22
N LEU A 217 13.27 6.45 14.85
CA LEU A 217 13.79 5.74 13.67
C LEU A 217 14.28 4.34 14.08
N ILE A 218 13.83 3.31 13.36
CA ILE A 218 14.31 1.93 13.48
C ILE A 218 14.92 1.55 12.13
N THR A 219 16.18 1.13 12.13
CA THR A 219 16.95 0.74 10.94
C THR A 219 17.84 -0.47 11.26
N ASP A 220 18.55 -1.00 10.27
CA ASP A 220 19.68 -1.90 10.50
C ASP A 220 21.02 -1.16 10.38
N THR A 221 22.10 -1.77 10.86
CA THR A 221 23.44 -1.16 10.83
C THR A 221 23.93 -0.85 9.41
N THR A 222 23.62 -1.69 8.41
CA THR A 222 24.05 -1.48 7.02
C THR A 222 23.33 -0.28 6.40
N VAL A 223 22.02 -0.22 6.56
CA VAL A 223 21.20 0.89 6.04
C VAL A 223 21.52 2.20 6.78
N ARG A 224 21.78 2.15 8.08
CA ARG A 224 22.24 3.32 8.84
C ARG A 224 23.54 3.89 8.27
N ASP A 225 24.50 3.05 7.96
CA ASP A 225 25.81 3.50 7.50
C ASP A 225 25.75 4.05 6.07
N LEU A 226 24.87 3.51 5.22
CA LEU A 226 24.65 4.00 3.85
C LEU A 226 23.83 5.29 3.79
N TRP A 227 22.71 5.34 4.54
CA TRP A 227 21.65 6.32 4.33
C TRP A 227 21.27 7.10 5.58
N GLY A 228 21.64 6.62 6.77
CA GLY A 228 21.16 7.12 8.06
C GLY A 228 21.49 8.59 8.31
N THR A 229 22.72 9.05 8.00
CA THR A 229 23.09 10.46 8.22
C THR A 229 22.29 11.41 7.33
N ALA A 230 22.17 11.11 6.03
CA ALA A 230 21.41 11.93 5.10
C ALA A 230 19.92 11.96 5.49
N PHE A 231 19.38 10.79 5.87
CA PHE A 231 18.00 10.64 6.29
C PHE A 231 17.70 11.42 7.58
N ILE A 232 18.51 11.29 8.63
CA ILE A 232 18.33 12.02 9.89
C ILE A 232 18.46 13.53 9.69
N ARG A 233 19.45 13.99 8.91
CA ARG A 233 19.60 15.42 8.58
C ARG A 233 18.37 15.98 7.87
N ALA A 234 17.82 15.23 6.92
CA ALA A 234 16.62 15.66 6.20
C ALA A 234 15.36 15.71 7.08
N LEU A 235 15.43 15.13 8.29
CA LEU A 235 14.36 15.13 9.28
C LEU A 235 14.65 16.09 10.46
N GLU A 236 15.64 16.98 10.36
CA GLU A 236 16.06 17.88 11.47
C GLU A 236 14.93 18.78 12.01
N HIS A 237 13.88 19.02 11.22
CA HIS A 237 12.71 19.80 11.61
C HIS A 237 11.63 18.98 12.31
N LEU A 238 11.80 17.67 12.43
CA LEU A 238 10.92 16.80 13.21
C LEU A 238 11.43 16.68 14.64
N PRO A 239 10.52 16.43 15.61
CA PRO A 239 10.91 16.06 16.96
C PRO A 239 11.43 14.60 16.97
N ILE A 240 12.55 14.33 16.30
CA ILE A 240 13.19 13.01 16.36
C ILE A 240 13.76 12.84 17.76
N ALA A 241 13.22 11.87 18.49
CA ALA A 241 13.66 11.56 19.84
C ALA A 241 14.83 10.58 19.85
N LEU A 242 14.88 9.62 18.91
CA LEU A 242 15.90 8.57 18.89
C LEU A 242 16.02 7.87 17.53
N SER A 243 17.23 7.36 17.24
CA SER A 243 17.50 6.44 16.13
C SER A 243 18.15 5.15 16.64
N LEU A 244 17.49 4.02 16.40
CA LEU A 244 17.88 2.69 16.84
C LEU A 244 18.28 1.82 15.65
N ALA A 245 19.40 1.12 15.77
CA ALA A 245 19.83 0.15 14.76
C ALA A 245 19.86 -1.25 15.34
N ILE A 246 19.35 -2.20 14.56
CA ILE A 246 19.46 -3.64 14.82
C ILE A 246 20.52 -4.27 13.91
N GLU A 247 20.93 -5.49 14.22
CA GLU A 247 21.76 -6.28 13.30
C GLU A 247 20.97 -6.63 12.01
N PRO A 248 21.62 -6.65 10.85
CA PRO A 248 20.95 -6.93 9.58
C PRO A 248 20.61 -8.42 9.42
N GLY A 249 19.54 -8.70 8.69
CA GLY A 249 19.16 -10.05 8.27
C GLY A 249 18.19 -10.80 9.18
N GLU A 250 17.74 -11.97 8.71
CA GLU A 250 16.71 -12.81 9.36
C GLU A 250 17.00 -13.15 10.83
N PRO A 251 18.25 -13.38 11.30
CA PRO A 251 18.52 -13.69 12.72
C PRO A 251 18.04 -12.63 13.73
N SER A 252 17.79 -11.40 13.28
CA SER A 252 17.22 -10.33 14.11
C SER A 252 15.71 -10.46 14.32
N LYS A 253 15.00 -11.27 13.53
CA LYS A 253 13.55 -11.51 13.66
C LYS A 253 13.24 -12.44 14.83
N ARG A 254 13.49 -11.96 16.05
CA ARG A 254 13.31 -12.71 17.29
C ARG A 254 12.73 -11.83 18.39
N LEU A 255 11.97 -12.44 19.30
CA LEU A 255 11.30 -11.73 20.41
C LEU A 255 12.26 -10.94 21.30
N THR A 256 13.51 -11.38 21.47
CA THR A 256 14.51 -10.64 22.27
C THR A 256 14.86 -9.28 21.68
N VAL A 257 14.84 -9.13 20.35
CA VAL A 257 15.04 -7.83 19.69
C VAL A 257 13.83 -6.93 19.92
N ILE A 258 12.61 -7.50 19.87
CA ILE A 258 11.36 -6.77 20.17
C ILE A 258 11.38 -6.23 21.62
N GLU A 259 11.74 -7.07 22.60
CA GLU A 259 11.83 -6.69 24.01
C GLU A 259 12.82 -5.55 24.24
N HIS A 260 13.99 -5.63 23.61
CA HIS A 260 15.00 -4.57 23.69
C HIS A 260 14.48 -3.24 23.11
N LEU A 261 13.92 -3.27 21.89
CA LEU A 261 13.37 -2.08 21.25
C LEU A 261 12.22 -1.46 22.08
N LEU A 262 11.31 -2.28 22.60
CA LEU A 262 10.21 -1.81 23.45
C LEU A 262 10.73 -1.10 24.71
N SER A 263 11.69 -1.72 25.41
CA SER A 263 12.28 -1.14 26.63
C SER A 263 12.96 0.19 26.34
N THR A 264 13.78 0.26 25.30
CA THR A 264 14.50 1.48 24.92
C THR A 264 13.55 2.60 24.47
N LEU A 265 12.48 2.30 23.74
CA LEU A 265 11.50 3.30 23.34
C LEU A 265 10.74 3.88 24.55
N ILE A 266 10.38 3.04 25.53
CA ILE A 266 9.72 3.48 26.77
C ILE A 266 10.66 4.38 27.59
N GLU A 267 11.92 3.98 27.75
CA GLU A 267 12.95 4.78 28.45
C GLU A 267 13.19 6.13 27.76
N ALA A 268 13.10 6.16 26.43
CA ALA A 268 13.20 7.38 25.62
C ALA A 268 11.90 8.21 25.59
N GLY A 269 10.92 7.90 26.43
CA GLY A 269 9.71 8.70 26.61
C GLY A 269 8.65 8.52 25.55
N ALA A 270 8.65 7.41 24.81
CA ALA A 270 7.59 7.14 23.83
C ALA A 270 6.22 7.10 24.52
N ASP A 271 5.21 7.64 23.86
CA ASP A 271 3.81 7.62 24.29
C ASP A 271 2.89 7.02 23.20
N ARG A 272 1.58 7.12 23.39
CA ARG A 272 0.59 6.58 22.44
C ARG A 272 0.52 7.33 21.11
N ASP A 273 1.01 8.56 21.08
CA ASP A 273 1.01 9.43 19.90
C ASP A 273 2.36 9.42 19.18
N ALA A 274 3.32 8.60 19.63
CA ALA A 274 4.60 8.39 18.96
C ALA A 274 4.42 7.87 17.52
N LEU A 275 5.42 8.17 16.68
CA LEU A 275 5.53 7.65 15.31
C LEU A 275 6.85 6.87 15.14
N LEU A 276 6.75 5.59 14.79
CA LEU A 276 7.90 4.77 14.42
C LEU A 276 8.16 4.85 12.91
N VAL A 277 9.41 5.04 12.50
CA VAL A 277 9.82 5.01 11.10
C VAL A 277 10.73 3.80 10.89
N ALA A 278 10.27 2.84 10.09
CA ALA A 278 11.03 1.65 9.73
C ALA A 278 11.80 1.92 8.42
N HIS A 279 13.10 2.20 8.53
CA HIS A 279 13.95 2.49 7.39
C HIS A 279 14.89 1.31 7.14
N GLY A 280 14.57 0.46 6.17
CA GLY A 280 15.34 -0.76 5.93
C GLY A 280 14.62 -1.78 5.05
N GLY A 281 15.13 -3.01 5.01
CA GLY A 281 14.48 -4.11 4.27
C GLY A 281 13.22 -4.67 4.94
N GLY A 282 12.75 -5.82 4.44
CA GLY A 282 11.58 -6.52 4.98
C GLY A 282 11.72 -6.89 6.46
N VAL A 283 12.91 -7.31 6.89
CA VAL A 283 13.22 -7.62 8.30
C VAL A 283 12.95 -6.42 9.22
N VAL A 284 13.46 -5.25 8.87
CA VAL A 284 13.28 -4.01 9.64
C VAL A 284 11.79 -3.64 9.70
N SER A 285 11.09 -3.75 8.56
CA SER A 285 9.65 -3.45 8.47
C SER A 285 8.81 -4.39 9.35
N ASP A 286 9.09 -5.69 9.32
CA ASP A 286 8.39 -6.70 10.13
C ASP A 286 8.58 -6.45 11.63
N ILE A 287 9.84 -6.20 12.05
CA ILE A 287 10.21 -5.94 13.44
C ILE A 287 9.59 -4.63 13.93
N ALA A 288 9.82 -3.53 13.21
CA ALA A 288 9.34 -2.21 13.60
C ALA A 288 7.80 -2.15 13.59
N GLY A 289 7.16 -2.79 12.62
CA GLY A 289 5.71 -2.92 12.57
C GLY A 289 5.15 -3.71 13.75
N PHE A 290 5.82 -4.78 14.17
CA PHE A 290 5.38 -5.58 15.33
C PHE A 290 5.63 -4.87 16.66
N VAL A 291 6.75 -4.14 16.79
CA VAL A 291 6.99 -3.21 17.91
C VAL A 291 5.87 -2.17 17.95
N ALA A 292 5.53 -1.56 16.82
CA ALA A 292 4.46 -0.57 16.74
C ALA A 292 3.09 -1.15 17.09
N ALA A 293 2.81 -2.41 16.72
CA ALA A 293 1.56 -3.08 17.03
C ALA A 293 1.37 -3.36 18.53
N THR A 294 2.48 -3.56 19.26
CA THR A 294 2.47 -4.02 20.66
C THR A 294 2.74 -2.90 21.65
N LEU A 295 3.58 -1.91 21.29
CA LEU A 295 3.87 -0.73 22.11
C LEU A 295 2.56 0.02 22.43
N PHE A 296 2.25 0.14 23.72
CA PHE A 296 0.99 0.72 24.23
C PHE A 296 -0.30 0.18 23.60
N ARG A 297 -0.27 -1.07 23.07
CA ARG A 297 -1.36 -1.71 22.31
C ARG A 297 -1.63 -1.10 20.92
N GLY A 298 -0.63 -0.44 20.35
CA GLY A 298 -0.69 0.14 19.02
C GLY A 298 -0.27 1.60 19.01
N VAL A 299 0.86 1.88 18.38
CA VAL A 299 1.29 3.22 17.97
C VAL A 299 1.38 3.30 16.44
N ARG A 300 1.48 4.51 15.92
CA ARG A 300 1.59 4.74 14.47
C ARG A 300 2.98 4.38 13.99
N TRP A 301 3.08 3.89 12.76
CA TRP A 301 4.35 3.63 12.12
C TRP A 301 4.31 3.89 10.61
N VAL A 302 5.48 4.06 10.01
CA VAL A 302 5.68 4.24 8.56
C VAL A 302 6.77 3.29 8.10
N ALA A 303 6.61 2.72 6.90
CA ALA A 303 7.66 1.95 6.26
C ALA A 303 8.37 2.76 5.17
N VAL A 304 9.70 2.72 5.18
CA VAL A 304 10.58 3.30 4.16
C VAL A 304 11.49 2.17 3.65
N PRO A 305 10.98 1.29 2.77
CA PRO A 305 11.73 0.12 2.32
C PRO A 305 12.96 0.49 1.50
N THR A 306 14.08 -0.19 1.76
CA THR A 306 15.37 0.03 1.06
C THR A 306 15.81 -1.16 0.21
N SER A 307 15.09 -2.29 0.23
CA SER A 307 15.30 -3.44 -0.65
C SER A 307 14.15 -3.59 -1.64
N LEU A 308 14.43 -4.13 -2.84
CA LEU A 308 13.37 -4.37 -3.83
C LEU A 308 12.23 -5.22 -3.26
N LEU A 309 12.58 -6.29 -2.52
CA LEU A 309 11.60 -7.16 -1.83
C LEU A 309 10.71 -6.36 -0.85
N GLY A 310 11.29 -5.44 -0.09
CA GLY A 310 10.55 -4.58 0.81
C GLY A 310 9.58 -3.65 0.07
N MET A 311 10.02 -3.09 -1.06
CA MET A 311 9.25 -2.15 -1.88
C MET A 311 8.03 -2.81 -2.55
N VAL A 312 8.19 -4.02 -3.08
CA VAL A 312 7.13 -4.68 -3.86
C VAL A 312 6.25 -5.60 -3.03
N ASP A 313 6.75 -6.04 -1.87
CA ASP A 313 6.04 -7.00 -1.03
C ASP A 313 6.04 -6.60 0.46
N ALA A 314 7.12 -6.81 1.21
CA ALA A 314 7.06 -6.90 2.68
C ALA A 314 6.50 -5.65 3.39
N SER A 315 6.73 -4.44 2.87
CA SER A 315 6.25 -3.20 3.50
C SER A 315 4.75 -2.92 3.29
N ILE A 316 4.08 -3.66 2.40
CA ILE A 316 2.70 -3.40 2.00
C ILE A 316 1.77 -4.49 2.57
N GLY A 317 0.73 -4.08 3.29
CA GLY A 317 -0.35 -4.95 3.76
C GLY A 317 -0.30 -5.36 5.23
N GLY A 318 0.58 -4.74 6.02
CA GLY A 318 0.52 -4.74 7.49
C GLY A 318 0.71 -6.09 8.17
N LYS A 319 1.23 -7.11 7.47
CA LYS A 319 1.72 -8.33 8.14
C LYS A 319 3.04 -7.96 8.80
N THR A 320 3.14 -8.13 10.11
CA THR A 320 4.33 -7.80 10.90
C THR A 320 4.58 -8.95 11.86
N GLY A 321 5.84 -9.23 12.21
CA GLY A 321 6.12 -10.34 13.11
C GLY A 321 7.59 -10.75 13.18
N VAL A 322 7.81 -11.81 13.92
CA VAL A 322 9.11 -12.42 14.18
C VAL A 322 9.00 -13.94 14.15
N ASP A 323 10.16 -14.58 14.09
CA ASP A 323 10.29 -16.03 14.12
C ASP A 323 10.29 -16.54 15.56
N LEU A 324 9.87 -17.79 15.74
CA LEU A 324 9.88 -18.49 17.03
C LEU A 324 10.44 -19.90 16.86
N GLY A 325 11.72 -20.08 17.20
CA GLY A 325 12.45 -21.32 16.90
C GLY A 325 12.48 -21.56 15.39
N ASP A 326 12.08 -22.74 14.94
CA ASP A 326 12.02 -23.09 13.51
C ASP A 326 10.77 -22.52 12.78
N ALA A 327 9.85 -21.89 13.52
CA ALA A 327 8.59 -21.39 12.98
C ALA A 327 8.72 -19.93 12.51
N LYS A 328 8.86 -19.75 11.19
CA LYS A 328 8.98 -18.44 10.54
C LYS A 328 7.67 -17.64 10.62
N ASN A 329 7.76 -16.35 10.95
CA ASN A 329 6.62 -15.43 11.06
C ASN A 329 5.46 -15.97 11.92
N ALA A 330 5.76 -16.82 12.91
CA ALA A 330 4.74 -17.50 13.70
C ALA A 330 4.11 -16.59 14.76
N VAL A 331 4.84 -15.57 15.21
CA VAL A 331 4.39 -14.59 16.19
C VAL A 331 4.34 -13.22 15.50
N GLY A 332 3.18 -12.59 15.48
CA GLY A 332 3.00 -11.34 14.74
C GLY A 332 1.63 -10.73 14.91
N ALA A 333 1.42 -9.63 14.18
CA ALA A 333 0.16 -8.89 14.17
C ALA A 333 -0.14 -8.35 12.77
N PHE A 334 -1.43 -8.21 12.46
CA PHE A 334 -1.88 -7.36 11.35
C PHE A 334 -1.98 -5.91 11.84
N HIS A 335 -0.99 -5.10 11.51
CA HIS A 335 -0.90 -3.69 11.90
C HIS A 335 -0.51 -2.81 10.71
N GLN A 336 -1.47 -2.08 10.16
CA GLN A 336 -1.25 -1.27 8.95
C GLN A 336 -0.35 -0.06 9.27
N PRO A 337 0.58 0.32 8.37
CA PRO A 337 1.32 1.56 8.51
C PRO A 337 0.41 2.77 8.24
N SER A 338 0.85 3.95 8.66
CA SER A 338 0.22 5.23 8.31
C SER A 338 0.59 5.70 6.90
N ALA A 339 1.73 5.23 6.36
CA ALA A 339 2.16 5.39 4.98
C ALA A 339 3.30 4.41 4.66
N VAL A 340 3.52 4.15 3.37
CA VAL A 340 4.74 3.53 2.85
C VAL A 340 5.39 4.49 1.86
N PHE A 341 6.67 4.80 2.04
CA PHE A 341 7.42 5.69 1.15
C PHE A 341 8.51 4.90 0.44
N ILE A 342 8.33 4.66 -0.85
CA ILE A 342 9.22 3.86 -1.67
C ILE A 342 10.10 4.77 -2.50
N ASP A 343 11.41 4.70 -2.27
CA ASP A 343 12.41 5.31 -3.16
C ASP A 343 13.14 4.21 -3.95
N PRO A 344 12.79 4.01 -5.24
CA PRO A 344 13.42 2.99 -6.06
C PRO A 344 14.94 3.18 -6.20
N SER A 345 15.49 4.37 -5.98
CA SER A 345 16.93 4.60 -6.11
C SER A 345 17.76 3.82 -5.08
N HIS A 346 17.19 3.44 -3.93
CA HIS A 346 17.89 2.66 -2.91
C HIS A 346 18.37 1.27 -3.41
N VAL A 347 17.73 0.70 -4.44
CA VAL A 347 18.17 -0.59 -5.00
C VAL A 347 19.58 -0.51 -5.63
N ALA A 348 20.06 0.70 -5.94
CA ALA A 348 21.40 0.90 -6.47
C ALA A 348 22.49 0.34 -5.54
N THR A 349 22.28 0.41 -4.23
CA THR A 349 23.23 -0.08 -3.21
C THR A 349 22.97 -1.53 -2.76
N GLU A 350 21.87 -2.15 -3.21
CA GLU A 350 21.52 -3.52 -2.83
C GLU A 350 22.52 -4.53 -3.44
N THR A 351 22.77 -5.66 -2.78
CA THR A 351 23.59 -6.73 -3.40
C THR A 351 22.84 -7.33 -4.58
N MET A 352 23.55 -7.83 -5.61
CA MET A 352 22.87 -8.43 -6.77
C MET A 352 22.01 -9.65 -6.38
N ARG A 353 22.46 -10.43 -5.40
CA ARG A 353 21.71 -11.58 -4.88
C ARG A 353 20.38 -11.15 -4.22
N ALA A 354 20.40 -10.14 -3.36
CA ALA A 354 19.19 -9.62 -2.71
C ALA A 354 18.23 -8.94 -3.71
N TYR A 355 18.77 -8.17 -4.65
CA TYR A 355 17.98 -7.57 -5.73
C TYR A 355 17.26 -8.63 -6.58
N ARG A 356 17.97 -9.69 -7.00
CA ARG A 356 17.36 -10.83 -7.71
C ARG A 356 16.30 -11.53 -6.87
N SER A 357 16.55 -11.74 -5.57
CA SER A 357 15.54 -12.24 -4.65
C SER A 357 14.28 -11.37 -4.66
N GLY A 358 14.40 -10.04 -4.73
CA GLY A 358 13.24 -9.15 -4.88
C GLY A 358 12.53 -9.31 -6.23
N LEU A 359 13.25 -9.57 -7.32
CA LEU A 359 12.67 -9.78 -8.66
C LEU A 359 11.75 -11.01 -8.72
N ALA A 360 11.98 -12.03 -7.88
CA ALA A 360 11.09 -13.18 -7.81
C ALA A 360 9.65 -12.77 -7.44
N GLU A 361 9.48 -11.80 -6.54
CA GLU A 361 8.17 -11.28 -6.16
C GLU A 361 7.54 -10.39 -7.24
N VAL A 362 8.36 -9.72 -8.05
CA VAL A 362 7.89 -8.97 -9.22
C VAL A 362 7.36 -9.94 -10.28
N VAL A 363 8.08 -11.03 -10.55
CA VAL A 363 7.62 -12.10 -11.47
C VAL A 363 6.35 -12.75 -10.93
N LYS A 364 6.28 -13.04 -9.63
CA LYS A 364 5.06 -13.57 -8.98
C LYS A 364 3.87 -12.64 -9.20
N SER A 365 4.05 -11.34 -8.97
CA SER A 365 3.03 -10.33 -9.18
C SER A 365 2.52 -10.35 -10.63
N ALA A 366 3.44 -10.39 -11.60
CA ALA A 366 3.08 -10.49 -13.01
C ALA A 366 2.25 -11.75 -13.32
N CYS A 367 2.68 -12.90 -12.80
CA CYS A 367 1.99 -14.18 -12.99
C CYS A 367 0.57 -14.17 -12.40
N VAL A 368 0.39 -13.58 -11.23
CA VAL A 368 -0.88 -13.62 -10.47
C VAL A 368 -1.92 -12.66 -11.01
N GLY A 369 -1.52 -11.49 -11.54
CA GLY A 369 -2.50 -10.45 -11.89
C GLY A 369 -2.06 -9.35 -12.85
N ASP A 370 -0.87 -9.41 -13.45
CA ASP A 370 -0.39 -8.36 -14.37
C ASP A 370 0.44 -8.93 -15.52
N ALA A 371 -0.24 -9.45 -16.55
CA ALA A 371 0.44 -10.01 -17.73
C ALA A 371 1.36 -9.00 -18.45
N PRO A 372 0.96 -7.72 -18.66
CA PRO A 372 1.87 -6.73 -19.23
C PRO A 372 3.15 -6.47 -18.41
N LEU A 373 3.12 -6.66 -17.08
CA LEU A 373 4.35 -6.62 -16.27
C LEU A 373 5.32 -7.75 -16.63
N LEU A 374 4.82 -8.94 -16.98
CA LEU A 374 5.67 -10.04 -17.45
C LEU A 374 6.32 -9.67 -18.81
N ASP A 375 5.53 -9.15 -19.74
CA ASP A 375 6.03 -8.71 -21.05
C ASP A 375 7.08 -7.59 -20.91
N LEU A 376 6.91 -6.68 -19.93
CA LEU A 376 7.90 -5.67 -19.57
C LEU A 376 9.20 -6.28 -19.07
N LEU A 377 9.13 -7.24 -18.13
CA LEU A 377 10.30 -7.95 -17.60
C LEU A 377 11.05 -8.71 -18.70
N GLU A 378 10.33 -9.39 -19.62
CA GLU A 378 10.93 -10.12 -20.74
C GLU A 378 11.63 -9.17 -21.72
N ARG A 379 10.99 -8.06 -22.08
CA ARG A 379 11.56 -7.07 -23.01
C ARG A 379 12.76 -6.33 -22.43
N GLU A 380 12.69 -5.94 -21.16
CA GLU A 380 13.66 -5.05 -20.51
C GLU A 380 14.67 -5.78 -19.62
N ALA A 381 14.74 -7.12 -19.64
CA ALA A 381 15.50 -7.92 -18.67
C ALA A 381 16.95 -7.43 -18.42
N GLU A 382 17.66 -7.01 -19.47
CA GLU A 382 19.03 -6.48 -19.33
C GLU A 382 19.06 -5.15 -18.55
N ARG A 383 18.10 -4.26 -18.82
CA ARG A 383 17.96 -2.99 -18.09
C ARG A 383 17.46 -3.22 -16.66
N VAL A 384 16.63 -4.24 -16.44
CA VAL A 384 16.23 -4.69 -15.10
C VAL A 384 17.45 -5.15 -14.31
N LEU A 385 18.30 -6.00 -14.89
CA LEU A 385 19.53 -6.49 -14.25
C LEU A 385 20.57 -5.38 -14.05
N ALA A 386 20.61 -4.39 -14.94
CA ALA A 386 21.42 -3.19 -14.81
C ALA A 386 20.84 -2.14 -13.83
N ARG A 387 19.66 -2.38 -13.24
CA ARG A 387 18.96 -1.47 -12.32
C ARG A 387 18.68 -0.10 -12.93
N ASP A 388 18.25 -0.08 -14.18
CA ASP A 388 17.83 1.15 -14.85
C ASP A 388 16.73 1.85 -14.02
N PRO A 389 16.94 3.11 -13.56
CA PRO A 389 16.02 3.76 -12.64
C PRO A 389 14.58 3.87 -13.17
N SER A 390 14.41 4.07 -14.47
CA SER A 390 13.09 4.21 -15.09
C SER A 390 12.33 2.88 -15.12
N VAL A 391 13.05 1.78 -15.41
CA VAL A 391 12.46 0.44 -15.45
C VAL A 391 12.13 -0.02 -14.03
N VAL A 392 13.05 0.16 -13.08
CA VAL A 392 12.81 -0.25 -11.68
C VAL A 392 11.64 0.50 -11.06
N ALA A 393 11.52 1.82 -11.29
CA ALA A 393 10.38 2.58 -10.82
C ALA A 393 9.04 2.04 -11.35
N GLU A 394 8.99 1.68 -12.64
CA GLU A 394 7.80 1.06 -13.24
C GLU A 394 7.50 -0.33 -12.64
N LEU A 395 8.51 -1.19 -12.48
CA LEU A 395 8.34 -2.51 -11.86
C LEU A 395 7.78 -2.42 -10.44
N VAL A 396 8.35 -1.51 -9.64
CA VAL A 396 7.92 -1.24 -8.27
C VAL A 396 6.48 -0.75 -8.25
N SER A 397 6.15 0.20 -9.12
CA SER A 397 4.80 0.76 -9.18
C SER A 397 3.73 -0.24 -9.53
N ARG A 398 3.96 -1.05 -10.57
CA ARG A 398 3.00 -2.06 -11.00
C ARG A 398 2.82 -3.16 -9.94
N SER A 399 3.91 -3.59 -9.33
CA SER A 399 3.85 -4.60 -8.25
C SER A 399 3.11 -4.07 -7.03
N ALA A 400 3.40 -2.83 -6.60
CA ALA A 400 2.70 -2.18 -5.51
C ALA A 400 1.21 -2.01 -5.82
N ALA A 401 0.85 -1.57 -7.04
CA ALA A 401 -0.54 -1.40 -7.48
C ALA A 401 -1.34 -2.71 -7.39
N LEU A 402 -0.77 -3.82 -7.90
CA LEU A 402 -1.40 -5.14 -7.82
C LEU A 402 -1.60 -5.56 -6.35
N LYS A 403 -0.56 -5.40 -5.52
CA LYS A 403 -0.61 -5.79 -4.11
C LYS A 403 -1.66 -4.97 -3.34
N VAL A 404 -1.71 -3.66 -3.58
CA VAL A 404 -2.74 -2.75 -3.04
C VAL A 404 -4.15 -3.21 -3.46
N SER A 405 -4.36 -3.53 -4.74
CA SER A 405 -5.65 -4.04 -5.24
C SER A 405 -6.09 -5.33 -4.56
N ILE A 406 -5.16 -6.26 -4.31
CA ILE A 406 -5.46 -7.53 -3.64
C ILE A 406 -5.78 -7.30 -2.15
N ILE A 407 -5.01 -6.46 -1.45
CA ILE A 407 -5.25 -6.14 -0.04
C ILE A 407 -6.58 -5.42 0.15
N GLY A 408 -6.94 -4.51 -0.76
CA GLY A 408 -8.23 -3.82 -0.73
C GLY A 408 -9.43 -4.75 -0.88
N ARG A 409 -9.26 -5.92 -1.52
CA ARG A 409 -10.27 -6.97 -1.63
C ARG A 409 -10.28 -7.93 -0.45
N ASP A 410 -9.10 -8.26 0.09
CA ASP A 410 -8.93 -9.21 1.20
C ASP A 410 -7.78 -8.82 2.12
N GLU A 411 -8.08 -8.02 3.15
CA GLU A 411 -7.06 -7.53 4.09
C GLU A 411 -6.42 -8.67 4.89
N ARG A 412 -7.19 -9.67 5.33
CA ARG A 412 -6.76 -10.66 6.34
C ARG A 412 -6.45 -12.04 5.78
N GLU A 413 -6.28 -12.16 4.46
CA GLU A 413 -5.90 -13.42 3.80
C GLU A 413 -6.90 -14.55 4.02
N SER A 414 -8.18 -14.23 3.85
CA SER A 414 -9.29 -15.20 3.94
C SER A 414 -9.74 -15.72 2.57
N GLY A 415 -9.37 -15.04 1.48
CA GLY A 415 -9.82 -15.23 0.12
C GLY A 415 -8.74 -14.89 -0.90
N ASP A 416 -8.91 -13.78 -1.62
CA ASP A 416 -8.07 -13.33 -2.74
C ASP A 416 -6.60 -13.11 -2.37
N ARG A 417 -6.29 -12.68 -1.14
CA ARG A 417 -4.90 -12.39 -0.75
C ARG A 417 -4.05 -13.65 -0.68
N ALA A 418 -4.66 -14.83 -0.55
CA ALA A 418 -3.95 -16.09 -0.66
C ALA A 418 -3.38 -16.35 -2.08
N LEU A 419 -3.86 -15.67 -3.13
CA LEU A 419 -3.26 -15.76 -4.48
C LEU A 419 -1.81 -15.26 -4.51
N LEU A 420 -1.43 -14.39 -3.59
CA LEU A 420 -0.04 -13.93 -3.43
C LEU A 420 0.90 -15.03 -2.91
N ASN A 421 0.38 -16.20 -2.53
CA ASN A 421 1.17 -17.37 -2.12
C ASN A 421 1.55 -18.27 -3.30
N PHE A 422 1.39 -17.82 -4.55
CA PHE A 422 1.94 -18.53 -5.71
C PHE A 422 3.44 -18.82 -5.52
N GLY A 423 3.82 -20.10 -5.59
CA GLY A 423 5.17 -20.59 -5.31
C GLY A 423 5.57 -20.65 -3.83
N HIS A 424 4.78 -20.14 -2.89
CA HIS A 424 5.19 -20.05 -1.49
C HIS A 424 5.07 -21.38 -0.73
N THR A 425 4.17 -22.29 -1.13
CA THR A 425 4.02 -23.59 -0.45
C THR A 425 5.33 -24.36 -0.47
N LEU A 426 5.85 -24.65 -1.67
CA LEU A 426 7.14 -25.32 -1.82
C LEU A 426 8.30 -24.40 -1.43
N GLY A 427 8.23 -23.10 -1.73
CA GLY A 427 9.27 -22.13 -1.36
C GLY A 427 9.54 -22.12 0.15
N HIS A 428 8.52 -21.96 0.99
CA HIS A 428 8.69 -21.99 2.44
C HIS A 428 9.23 -23.33 2.95
N ALA A 429 8.86 -24.44 2.33
CA ALA A 429 9.40 -25.75 2.68
C ALA A 429 10.91 -25.86 2.39
N LEU A 430 11.36 -25.31 1.25
CA LEU A 430 12.78 -25.22 0.89
C LEU A 430 13.55 -24.27 1.82
N GLU A 431 12.98 -23.12 2.16
CA GLU A 431 13.59 -22.19 3.14
C GLU A 431 13.78 -22.87 4.50
N ALA A 432 12.73 -23.52 5.01
CA ALA A 432 12.75 -24.20 6.30
C ALA A 432 13.75 -25.37 6.30
N GLN A 433 13.83 -26.13 5.21
CA GLN A 433 14.81 -27.20 5.05
C GLN A 433 16.24 -26.66 5.10
N GLY A 434 16.50 -25.52 4.45
CA GLY A 434 17.80 -24.85 4.43
C GLY A 434 18.13 -24.04 5.69
N GLY A 435 17.32 -24.17 6.76
CA GLY A 435 17.50 -23.42 8.01
C GLY A 435 17.48 -21.89 7.80
N TYR A 436 16.72 -21.41 6.81
CA TYR A 436 16.56 -19.99 6.47
C TYR A 436 17.86 -19.23 6.16
N SER A 437 18.96 -19.94 5.88
CA SER A 437 20.28 -19.35 5.64
C SER A 437 20.88 -19.75 4.30
N ARG A 438 20.52 -20.93 3.77
CA ARG A 438 20.99 -21.40 2.45
C ARG A 438 20.41 -20.57 1.30
N LEU A 439 19.08 -20.54 1.21
CA LEU A 439 18.33 -19.80 0.18
C LEU A 439 17.80 -18.49 0.76
N LEU A 440 17.90 -17.41 -0.01
CA LEU A 440 17.09 -16.22 0.23
C LEU A 440 15.63 -16.52 -0.12
N HIS A 441 14.72 -15.75 0.47
CA HIS A 441 13.28 -15.94 0.26
C HIS A 441 12.87 -16.01 -1.21
N GLY A 442 13.33 -15.06 -2.04
CA GLY A 442 13.00 -15.04 -3.47
C GLY A 442 13.62 -16.17 -4.29
N GLU A 443 14.78 -16.70 -3.85
CA GLU A 443 15.37 -17.89 -4.46
C GLU A 443 14.46 -19.12 -4.24
N ALA A 444 13.96 -19.27 -3.01
CA ALA A 444 13.03 -20.33 -2.67
C ALA A 444 11.66 -20.15 -3.34
N VAL A 445 11.13 -18.92 -3.41
CA VAL A 445 9.89 -18.60 -4.13
C VAL A 445 10.03 -18.87 -5.63
N SER A 446 11.19 -18.58 -6.24
CA SER A 446 11.47 -18.93 -7.65
C SER A 446 11.36 -20.44 -7.90
N LEU A 447 12.05 -21.24 -7.09
CA LEU A 447 11.97 -22.71 -7.16
C LEU A 447 10.56 -23.23 -6.89
N GLY A 448 9.87 -22.62 -5.91
CA GLY A 448 8.49 -22.92 -5.61
C GLY A 448 7.55 -22.65 -6.78
N MET A 449 7.69 -21.50 -7.46
CA MET A 449 6.93 -21.20 -8.68
C MET A 449 7.20 -22.24 -9.77
N VAL A 450 8.46 -22.64 -9.99
CA VAL A 450 8.80 -23.70 -10.96
C VAL A 450 8.09 -25.00 -10.63
N GLY A 451 8.12 -25.43 -9.36
CA GLY A 451 7.41 -26.63 -8.91
C GLY A 451 5.91 -26.54 -9.16
N THR A 452 5.29 -25.44 -8.73
CA THR A 452 3.86 -25.20 -8.87
C THR A 452 3.43 -25.13 -10.34
N LEU A 453 4.23 -24.51 -11.22
CA LEU A 453 3.98 -24.45 -12.66
C LEU A 453 3.98 -25.85 -13.29
N ARG A 454 4.99 -26.67 -12.98
CA ARG A 454 5.10 -28.03 -13.53
C ARG A 454 3.95 -28.93 -13.07
N VAL A 455 3.59 -28.88 -11.79
CA VAL A 455 2.42 -29.60 -11.26
C VAL A 455 1.14 -29.08 -11.91
N GLY A 456 1.01 -27.77 -12.10
CA GLY A 456 -0.12 -27.17 -12.82
C GLY A 456 -0.24 -27.66 -14.27
N CYS A 457 0.87 -27.85 -14.98
CA CYS A 457 0.88 -28.44 -16.31
C CYS A 457 0.46 -29.92 -16.30
N GLU A 458 0.97 -30.72 -15.34
CA GLU A 458 0.56 -32.12 -15.17
C GLU A 458 -0.95 -32.25 -14.93
N LEU A 459 -1.53 -31.32 -14.16
CA LEU A 459 -2.96 -31.28 -13.85
C LEU A 459 -3.82 -30.64 -14.96
N GLY A 460 -3.21 -30.11 -16.04
CA GLY A 460 -3.92 -29.38 -17.09
C GLY A 460 -4.50 -28.03 -16.65
N LEU A 461 -4.04 -27.49 -15.51
CA LEU A 461 -4.47 -26.20 -14.97
C LEU A 461 -3.67 -25.04 -15.58
N THR A 462 -2.37 -25.27 -15.82
CA THR A 462 -1.43 -24.28 -16.35
C THR A 462 -1.02 -24.64 -17.78
N PRO A 463 -1.18 -23.76 -18.77
CA PRO A 463 -0.66 -23.97 -20.11
C PRO A 463 0.87 -24.13 -20.11
N ALA A 464 1.38 -25.16 -20.80
CA ALA A 464 2.82 -25.43 -20.85
C ALA A 464 3.64 -24.24 -21.40
N ALA A 465 3.11 -23.53 -22.39
CA ALA A 465 3.76 -22.34 -22.96
C ALA A 465 3.93 -21.21 -21.92
N ASP A 466 2.95 -21.03 -21.02
CA ASP A 466 3.01 -20.02 -19.97
C ASP A 466 4.03 -20.42 -18.89
N ALA A 467 4.04 -21.69 -18.48
CA ALA A 467 5.04 -22.22 -17.56
C ALA A 467 6.47 -22.03 -18.10
N ASP A 468 6.69 -22.39 -19.36
CA ASP A 468 7.98 -22.25 -20.04
C ASP A 468 8.45 -20.79 -20.12
N ARG A 469 7.53 -19.85 -20.40
CA ARG A 469 7.84 -18.41 -20.41
C ARG A 469 8.32 -17.94 -19.05
N VAL A 470 7.58 -18.25 -17.99
CA VAL A 470 7.92 -17.84 -16.62
C VAL A 470 9.26 -18.45 -16.18
N ILE A 471 9.48 -19.74 -16.41
CA ILE A 471 10.72 -20.43 -16.04
C ILE A 471 11.93 -19.82 -16.79
N ARG A 472 11.80 -19.55 -18.09
CA ARG A 472 12.85 -18.87 -18.86
C ARG A 472 13.15 -17.47 -18.34
N LEU A 473 12.11 -16.71 -17.97
CA LEU A 473 12.29 -15.38 -17.41
C LEU A 473 13.03 -15.43 -16.07
N LEU A 474 12.63 -16.32 -15.15
CA LEU A 474 13.31 -16.51 -13.86
C LEU A 474 14.81 -16.82 -14.08
N ALA A 475 15.12 -17.77 -14.96
CA ALA A 475 16.49 -18.12 -15.31
C ALA A 475 17.26 -16.92 -15.89
N ARG A 476 16.63 -16.16 -16.81
CA ARG A 476 17.24 -14.97 -17.43
C ARG A 476 17.53 -13.87 -16.41
N LEU A 477 16.68 -13.71 -15.41
CA LEU A 477 16.90 -12.77 -14.29
C LEU A 477 17.94 -13.29 -13.27
N GLY A 478 18.50 -14.49 -13.49
CA GLY A 478 19.51 -15.10 -12.65
C GLY A 478 18.97 -15.69 -11.35
N LEU A 479 17.68 -16.07 -11.34
CA LEU A 479 17.04 -16.80 -10.24
C LEU A 479 17.17 -18.31 -10.45
N PRO A 480 17.21 -19.11 -9.35
CA PRO A 480 17.30 -20.56 -9.45
C PRO A 480 15.99 -21.16 -9.98
N VAL A 481 16.12 -22.09 -10.92
CA VAL A 481 15.00 -22.80 -11.54
C VAL A 481 15.17 -24.32 -11.55
N ASP A 482 16.32 -24.80 -11.08
CA ASP A 482 16.61 -26.23 -11.04
C ASP A 482 16.23 -26.82 -9.68
N LEU A 483 15.11 -27.53 -9.65
CA LEU A 483 14.64 -28.24 -8.46
C LEU A 483 15.52 -29.44 -8.08
N THR A 484 16.30 -29.99 -9.01
CA THR A 484 17.11 -31.20 -8.77
C THR A 484 18.37 -30.90 -7.95
N ALA A 485 18.78 -29.63 -7.92
CA ALA A 485 19.87 -29.13 -7.08
C ALA A 485 19.50 -29.02 -5.58
N GLU A 486 18.23 -29.20 -5.24
CA GLU A 486 17.71 -29.02 -3.88
C GLU A 486 17.21 -30.34 -3.27
N PRO A 487 17.33 -30.51 -1.94
CA PRO A 487 16.87 -31.69 -1.22
C PRO A 487 15.35 -31.69 -1.05
N LEU A 488 14.65 -31.86 -2.18
CA LEU A 488 13.20 -31.71 -2.29
C LEU A 488 12.42 -32.69 -1.41
N ASP A 489 12.94 -33.91 -1.24
CA ASP A 489 12.36 -34.93 -0.37
C ASP A 489 12.34 -34.50 1.11
N LEU A 490 13.41 -33.84 1.58
CA LEU A 490 13.48 -33.27 2.93
C LEU A 490 12.52 -32.09 3.09
N ALA A 491 12.46 -31.21 2.09
CA ALA A 491 11.54 -30.06 2.11
C ALA A 491 10.07 -30.51 2.17
N ILE A 492 9.66 -31.48 1.35
CA ILE A 492 8.27 -31.98 1.32
C ILE A 492 7.85 -32.61 2.65
N ARG A 493 8.78 -33.25 3.38
CA ARG A 493 8.48 -33.75 4.73
C ARG A 493 8.09 -32.63 5.70
N LEU A 494 8.52 -31.40 5.48
CA LEU A 494 8.13 -30.23 6.28
C LEU A 494 6.75 -29.69 5.89
N LEU A 495 6.29 -29.89 4.65
CA LEU A 495 4.91 -29.55 4.25
C LEU A 495 3.87 -30.29 5.10
N GLY A 496 4.17 -31.51 5.55
CA GLY A 496 3.30 -32.30 6.40
C GLY A 496 3.24 -31.86 7.88
N ARG A 497 4.15 -30.98 8.33
CA ARG A 497 4.32 -30.60 9.75
C ARG A 497 3.71 -29.26 10.13
N ASP A 498 3.08 -28.53 9.20
CA ASP A 498 2.50 -27.22 9.49
C ASP A 498 1.34 -27.33 10.50
N LYS A 499 1.60 -26.84 11.72
CA LYS A 499 0.72 -26.93 12.90
C LYS A 499 -0.52 -26.03 12.82
N LYS A 500 -0.75 -25.33 11.70
CA LYS A 500 -1.96 -24.52 11.46
C LYS A 500 -3.18 -25.34 10.96
N ARG A 501 -3.08 -26.67 10.87
CA ARG A 501 -4.05 -27.49 10.10
C ARG A 501 -5.30 -27.94 10.87
N ARG A 502 -6.45 -27.73 10.21
CA ARG A 502 -7.61 -28.63 10.26
C ARG A 502 -7.59 -29.49 8.98
N GLY A 503 -7.08 -30.73 9.03
CA GLY A 503 -7.15 -31.71 7.92
C GLY A 503 -5.87 -31.92 7.09
N SER A 504 -5.95 -32.82 6.08
CA SER A 504 -4.83 -33.20 5.17
C SER A 504 -4.76 -32.37 3.87
N THR A 505 -5.68 -31.42 3.69
CA THR A 505 -5.83 -30.62 2.47
C THR A 505 -5.29 -29.20 2.66
N LEU A 506 -4.53 -28.68 1.69
CA LEU A 506 -4.14 -27.27 1.60
C LEU A 506 -4.69 -26.62 0.34
N HIS A 507 -4.78 -25.29 0.29
CA HIS A 507 -5.15 -24.58 -0.92
C HIS A 507 -3.89 -24.11 -1.64
N GLU A 508 -3.52 -24.82 -2.70
CA GLU A 508 -2.39 -24.45 -3.55
C GLU A 508 -2.84 -23.41 -4.58
N VAL A 509 -1.95 -22.49 -4.93
CA VAL A 509 -2.20 -21.47 -5.96
C VAL A 509 -1.58 -21.92 -7.26
N PHE A 510 -2.37 -22.10 -8.31
CA PHE A 510 -1.91 -22.40 -9.67
C PHE A 510 -2.18 -21.22 -10.60
N LEU A 511 -1.69 -21.28 -11.84
CA LEU A 511 -1.99 -20.28 -12.87
C LEU A 511 -2.94 -20.86 -13.91
N ARG A 512 -4.06 -20.17 -14.20
CA ARG A 512 -4.89 -20.49 -15.38
C ARG A 512 -4.22 -20.04 -16.66
N ARG A 513 -3.60 -18.88 -16.57
CA ARG A 513 -2.77 -18.22 -17.56
C ARG A 513 -1.97 -17.12 -16.86
N ILE A 514 -0.93 -16.60 -17.49
CA ILE A 514 -0.22 -15.43 -16.97
C ILE A 514 -1.21 -14.27 -16.75
N GLY A 515 -1.18 -13.68 -15.55
CA GLY A 515 -2.09 -12.63 -15.11
C GLY A 515 -3.40 -13.13 -14.48
N GLU A 516 -3.58 -14.45 -14.35
CA GLU A 516 -4.78 -15.03 -13.72
C GLU A 516 -4.43 -16.30 -12.91
N ALA A 517 -4.31 -16.15 -11.60
CA ALA A 517 -4.12 -17.25 -10.67
C ALA A 517 -5.45 -17.83 -10.15
N LEU A 518 -5.42 -19.09 -9.72
CA LEU A 518 -6.55 -19.76 -9.07
C LEU A 518 -6.10 -20.56 -7.84
N ARG A 519 -6.99 -20.71 -6.86
CA ARG A 519 -6.78 -21.58 -5.69
C ARG A 519 -7.42 -22.94 -5.93
N CYS A 520 -6.67 -24.01 -5.69
CA CYS A 520 -7.16 -25.38 -5.76
C CYS A 520 -6.89 -26.12 -4.45
N PRO A 521 -7.89 -26.80 -3.84
CA PRO A 521 -7.63 -27.69 -2.73
C PRO A 521 -6.84 -28.91 -3.21
N MET A 522 -5.73 -29.20 -2.53
CA MET A 522 -4.83 -30.33 -2.83
C MET A 522 -4.59 -31.13 -1.55
N ASP A 523 -4.64 -32.46 -1.65
CA ASP A 523 -4.09 -33.30 -0.59
C ASP A 523 -2.57 -33.11 -0.54
N VAL A 524 -2.03 -32.98 0.67
CA VAL A 524 -0.64 -32.57 0.87
C VAL A 524 0.34 -33.67 0.46
N VAL A 525 -0.06 -34.94 0.63
CA VAL A 525 0.77 -36.07 0.22
C VAL A 525 0.82 -36.14 -1.30
N ASP A 526 -0.34 -36.07 -1.96
CA ASP A 526 -0.41 -36.04 -3.43
C ASP A 526 0.35 -34.85 -4.03
N LEU A 527 0.22 -33.66 -3.45
CA LEU A 527 0.97 -32.47 -3.88
C LEU A 527 2.48 -32.66 -3.73
N GLY A 528 2.92 -33.24 -2.61
CA GLY A 528 4.33 -33.57 -2.38
C GLY A 528 4.85 -34.56 -3.42
N GLU A 529 4.13 -35.65 -3.67
CA GLU A 529 4.51 -36.65 -4.67
C GLU A 529 4.57 -36.05 -6.09
N ARG A 530 3.65 -35.14 -6.43
CA ARG A 530 3.66 -34.39 -7.69
C ARG A 530 4.90 -33.50 -7.82
N PHE A 531 5.30 -32.79 -6.77
CA PHE A 531 6.54 -32.02 -6.78
C PHE A 531 7.76 -32.91 -7.04
N LEU A 532 7.88 -34.06 -6.37
CA LEU A 532 8.99 -35.00 -6.59
C LEU A 532 9.01 -35.53 -8.03
N ARG A 533 7.87 -35.99 -8.52
CA ARG A 533 7.74 -36.57 -9.86
C ARG A 533 8.08 -35.57 -10.97
N THR A 534 7.54 -34.35 -10.87
CA THR A 534 7.76 -33.30 -11.87
C THR A 534 9.16 -32.69 -11.79
N ALA A 535 9.83 -32.72 -10.64
CA ALA A 535 11.24 -32.37 -10.53
C ALA A 535 12.12 -33.38 -11.27
N ALA A 536 11.88 -34.68 -11.08
CA ALA A 536 12.67 -35.76 -11.70
C ALA A 536 12.49 -35.86 -13.21
N ALA A 537 11.31 -35.53 -13.76
CA ALA A 537 11.04 -35.57 -15.20
C ALA A 537 11.76 -34.47 -16.02
N SER A 538 12.43 -33.53 -15.36
CA SER A 538 13.16 -32.42 -15.99
C SER A 538 14.68 -32.54 -15.86
N ALA A 539 15.17 -33.62 -15.23
CA ALA A 539 16.58 -34.03 -15.22
C ALA A 539 16.89 -34.80 -16.50
#